data_AF-A0A3B6W005-F1
#
_entry.id   AF-A0A3B6W005-F1
#
_cell.length_a   1.000
_cell.length_b   1.000
_cell.length_c   1.000
_cell.angle_alpha   90.00
_cell.angle_beta   90.00
_cell.angle_gamma   90.00
#
_symmetry.space_group_name_H-M   'P 1'
#
loop_
_entity.id
_entity.type
_entity.pdbx_description
1 polymer ?
#
loop_
_entity_poly.entity_id
_entity_poly.type
_entity_poly.pdbx_seq_one_letter_code
_entity_poly.pdbx_strand_id
1 'polypeptide(L)'
;MKKLYLFLLFLSFFSSGYLYFYDDSNFTMIPYERLPDISKEFIENNFNDYTIHNTMMSHHYIVVFKGGSSIQFNFKGEWINIIGNRNIIPFEKAGRFIPSNIINTLKSKYTKINSIYKKSKGYQFKVDDGKIVSFDKEGNII
;
A
#
# COMPACT_ATOMS: atom_id res chain seq x y z
N MET A 1 -62.83 -32.74 -10.15
CA MET A 1 -61.81 -33.04 -9.13
C MET A 1 -60.96 -34.23 -9.56
N LYS A 2 -59.77 -34.00 -10.12
CA LYS A 2 -58.71 -35.02 -10.25
C LYS A 2 -57.38 -34.29 -10.02
N LYS A 3 -56.74 -34.57 -8.89
CA LYS A 3 -55.47 -33.97 -8.49
C LYS A 3 -54.35 -34.61 -9.31
N LEU A 4 -53.58 -33.74 -9.96
CA LEU A 4 -52.47 -34.03 -10.85
C LEU A 4 -51.28 -34.52 -10.01
N TYR A 5 -50.87 -35.77 -10.23
CA TYR A 5 -49.55 -36.24 -9.84
C TYR A 5 -48.53 -35.52 -10.72
N LEU A 6 -47.75 -34.60 -10.14
CA LEU A 6 -46.48 -34.21 -10.75
C LEU A 6 -45.36 -34.53 -9.76
N PHE A 7 -44.73 -35.63 -10.11
CA PHE A 7 -43.61 -36.30 -9.49
C PHE A 7 -42.38 -35.38 -9.45
N LEU A 8 -41.66 -35.48 -8.34
CA LEU A 8 -40.37 -34.85 -8.05
C LEU A 8 -39.41 -34.79 -9.26
N LEU A 9 -39.13 -33.58 -9.73
CA LEU A 9 -37.91 -33.21 -10.44
C LEU A 9 -37.19 -32.13 -9.63
N PHE A 10 -36.76 -32.52 -8.43
CA PHE A 10 -35.81 -31.77 -7.61
C PHE A 10 -34.54 -32.63 -7.55
N LEU A 11 -33.64 -32.47 -8.51
CA LEU A 11 -32.20 -32.78 -8.38
C LEU A 11 -31.54 -32.56 -9.75
N SER A 12 -30.96 -31.37 -9.97
CA SER A 12 -29.73 -31.12 -10.74
C SER A 12 -29.66 -29.68 -11.26
N PHE A 13 -29.68 -28.71 -10.35
CA PHE A 13 -28.99 -27.44 -10.59
C PHE A 13 -28.25 -27.07 -9.31
N PHE A 14 -27.34 -27.95 -8.86
CA PHE A 14 -26.16 -27.45 -8.18
C PHE A 14 -25.40 -26.66 -9.24
N SER A 15 -25.72 -25.37 -9.29
CA SER A 15 -24.86 -24.32 -9.81
C SER A 15 -23.44 -24.70 -9.42
N SER A 16 -22.65 -25.13 -10.40
CA SER A 16 -21.21 -25.10 -10.29
C SER A 16 -20.83 -23.63 -10.23
N GLY A 17 -21.00 -23.05 -9.05
CA GLY A 17 -20.34 -21.83 -8.67
C GLY A 17 -18.86 -22.15 -8.75
N TYR A 18 -18.26 -21.87 -9.91
CA TYR A 18 -16.83 -21.65 -9.97
C TYR A 18 -16.57 -20.51 -8.99
N LEU A 19 -16.13 -20.88 -7.78
CA LEU A 19 -15.36 -19.99 -6.94
C LEU A 19 -14.10 -19.68 -7.75
N TYR A 20 -14.19 -18.66 -8.60
CA TYR A 20 -13.03 -17.92 -9.03
C TYR A 20 -12.47 -17.28 -7.76
N PHE A 21 -11.55 -17.99 -7.11
CA PHE A 21 -10.57 -17.33 -6.26
C PHE A 21 -9.74 -16.45 -7.20
N TYR A 22 -10.18 -15.20 -7.34
CA TYR A 22 -9.40 -14.15 -7.98
C TYR A 22 -8.22 -13.89 -7.04
N ASP A 23 -7.11 -14.59 -7.25
CA ASP A 23 -5.84 -14.26 -6.62
C ASP A 23 -5.30 -13.00 -7.32
N ASP A 24 -5.86 -11.84 -6.94
CA ASP A 24 -5.84 -10.59 -7.71
C ASP A 24 -4.56 -9.75 -7.56
N SER A 25 -3.39 -10.39 -7.50
CA SER A 25 -2.15 -9.63 -7.68
C SER A 25 -1.04 -10.48 -8.28
N ASN A 26 -1.17 -10.74 -9.58
CA ASN A 26 -0.05 -11.20 -10.40
C ASN A 26 0.98 -10.06 -10.54
N PHE A 27 1.83 -9.89 -9.53
CA PHE A 27 2.97 -8.99 -9.60
C PHE A 27 3.99 -9.56 -10.59
N THR A 28 4.32 -8.76 -11.60
CA THR A 28 5.37 -9.08 -12.56
C THR A 28 6.66 -8.38 -12.13
N MET A 29 7.77 -9.12 -12.03
CA MET A 29 9.08 -8.51 -11.83
C MET A 29 9.44 -7.67 -13.05
N ILE A 30 9.88 -6.44 -12.81
CA ILE A 30 10.39 -5.55 -13.85
C ILE A 30 11.82 -5.14 -13.50
N PRO A 31 12.64 -4.70 -14.46
CA PRO A 31 13.89 -4.00 -14.20
C PRO A 31 13.61 -2.58 -13.66
N TYR A 32 14.54 -2.02 -12.89
CA TYR A 32 14.42 -0.68 -12.28
C TYR A 32 14.22 0.42 -13.32
N GLU A 33 14.83 0.26 -14.49
CA GLU A 33 14.79 1.20 -15.61
C GLU A 33 13.38 1.36 -16.19
N ARG A 34 12.48 0.39 -15.96
CA ARG A 34 11.08 0.45 -16.37
C ARG A 34 10.19 1.23 -15.39
N LEU A 35 10.73 1.71 -14.26
CA LEU A 35 10.00 2.63 -13.39
C LEU A 35 9.89 4.02 -14.04
N PRO A 36 8.79 4.75 -13.79
CA PRO A 36 8.69 6.15 -14.18
C PRO A 36 9.83 6.99 -13.59
N ASP A 37 10.29 8.00 -14.32
CA ASP A 37 11.38 8.88 -13.88
C ASP A 37 11.07 9.57 -12.54
N ILE A 38 9.81 9.97 -12.33
CA ILE A 38 9.33 10.56 -11.06
C ILE A 38 9.55 9.60 -9.88
N SER A 39 9.38 8.29 -10.08
CA SER A 39 9.63 7.30 -9.02
C SER A 39 11.12 7.16 -8.73
N LYS A 40 11.95 7.11 -9.77
CA LYS A 40 13.41 6.99 -9.64
C LYS A 40 13.98 8.21 -8.92
N GLU A 41 13.58 9.41 -9.32
CA GLU A 41 13.96 10.67 -8.66
C GLU A 41 13.52 10.69 -7.19
N PHE A 42 12.30 10.24 -6.88
CA PHE A 42 11.84 10.16 -5.50
C PHE A 42 12.71 9.22 -4.65
N ILE A 43 13.11 8.07 -5.20
CA ILE A 43 13.99 7.10 -4.53
C ILE A 43 15.38 7.69 -4.32
N GLU A 44 15.97 8.29 -5.35
CA GLU A 44 17.30 8.89 -5.29
C GLU A 44 17.37 10.03 -4.27
N ASN A 45 16.34 10.87 -4.20
CA ASN A 45 16.33 12.02 -3.28
C ASN A 45 16.05 11.64 -1.81
N ASN A 46 15.30 10.55 -1.57
CA ASN A 46 14.79 10.24 -0.23
C ASN A 46 15.31 8.92 0.37
N PHE A 47 15.76 7.99 -0.48
CA PHE A 47 16.12 6.61 -0.15
C PHE A 47 17.41 6.14 -0.84
N ASN A 48 18.33 7.04 -1.21
CA ASN A 48 19.62 6.67 -1.83
C ASN A 48 20.52 5.77 -0.96
N ASP A 49 20.32 5.78 0.35
CA ASP A 49 20.95 4.91 1.34
C ASP A 49 20.34 3.50 1.38
N TYR A 50 19.22 3.26 0.70
CA TYR A 50 18.55 1.97 0.66
C TYR A 50 18.98 1.18 -0.58
N THR A 51 19.35 -0.09 -0.39
CA THR A 51 19.66 -0.98 -1.51
C THR A 51 18.38 -1.58 -2.07
N ILE A 52 18.11 -1.39 -3.36
CA ILE A 52 16.99 -2.04 -4.05
C ILE A 52 17.23 -3.56 -4.12
N HIS A 53 16.19 -4.34 -3.78
CA HIS A 53 16.19 -5.79 -3.91
C HIS A 53 15.50 -6.22 -5.21
N ASN A 54 14.29 -5.73 -5.45
CA ASN A 54 13.53 -6.00 -6.66
C ASN A 54 12.47 -4.91 -6.91
N THR A 55 12.06 -4.80 -8.16
CA THR A 55 10.96 -3.94 -8.58
C THR A 55 9.88 -4.77 -9.26
N MET A 56 8.63 -4.43 -8.98
CA MET A 56 7.46 -5.20 -9.41
C MET A 56 6.38 -4.27 -9.94
N MET A 57 5.52 -4.79 -10.81
CA MET A 57 4.38 -4.08 -11.37
C MET A 57 3.13 -4.97 -11.33
N SER A 58 2.01 -4.36 -10.94
CA SER A 58 0.64 -4.84 -11.16
C SER A 58 -0.22 -3.60 -11.42
N HIS A 59 -1.21 -3.31 -10.57
CA HIS A 59 -2.00 -2.07 -10.56
C HIS A 59 -1.22 -0.82 -10.11
N HIS A 60 0.02 -1.00 -9.67
CA HIS A 60 0.95 0.03 -9.22
C HIS A 60 2.37 -0.54 -9.33
N TYR A 61 3.37 0.34 -9.26
CA TYR A 61 4.77 -0.08 -9.14
C TYR A 61 5.14 -0.29 -7.68
N ILE A 62 5.96 -1.30 -7.40
CA ILE A 62 6.53 -1.55 -6.08
C ILE A 62 8.04 -1.60 -6.21
N VAL A 63 8.73 -0.88 -5.33
CA VAL A 63 10.16 -1.04 -5.09
C VAL A 63 10.33 -1.62 -3.72
N VAL A 64 10.95 -2.80 -3.63
CA VAL A 64 11.29 -3.45 -2.37
C VAL A 64 12.79 -3.30 -2.16
N PHE A 65 13.17 -2.86 -0.97
CA PHE A 65 14.55 -2.74 -0.56
C PHE A 65 15.03 -3.98 0.19
N LYS A 66 16.35 -4.17 0.28
CA LYS A 66 16.93 -5.15 1.20
C LYS A 66 16.41 -4.90 2.62
N GLY A 67 16.04 -5.97 3.32
CA GLY A 67 15.36 -5.88 4.62
C GLY A 67 13.84 -5.78 4.52
N GLY A 68 13.27 -5.72 3.31
CA GLY A 68 11.85 -5.94 3.05
C GLY A 68 10.95 -4.72 3.17
N SER A 69 11.46 -3.54 3.52
CA SER A 69 10.70 -2.29 3.37
C SER A 69 10.42 -2.01 1.90
N SER A 70 9.31 -1.33 1.60
CA SER A 70 8.90 -1.07 0.23
C SER A 70 8.26 0.30 0.04
N ILE A 71 8.29 0.79 -1.20
CA ILE A 71 7.53 1.95 -1.66
C ILE A 71 6.63 1.50 -2.80
N GLN A 72 5.38 1.93 -2.74
CA GLN A 72 4.42 1.77 -3.82
C GLN A 72 4.22 3.11 -4.53
N PHE A 73 4.17 3.08 -5.86
CA PHE A 73 3.95 4.23 -6.72
C PHE A 73 2.77 3.97 -7.66
N ASN A 74 1.93 4.98 -7.90
CA ASN A 74 0.88 4.87 -8.91
C ASN A 74 1.49 4.80 -10.34
N PHE A 75 0.64 4.64 -11.37
CA PHE A 75 1.12 4.56 -12.76
C PHE A 75 1.83 5.82 -13.28
N LYS A 76 1.62 6.98 -12.65
CA LYS A 76 2.36 8.22 -12.96
C LYS A 76 3.73 8.27 -12.28
N GLY A 77 4.00 7.32 -11.38
CA GLY A 77 5.22 7.26 -10.61
C GLY A 77 5.21 8.05 -9.30
N GLU A 78 4.06 8.57 -8.88
CA GLU A 78 3.91 9.28 -7.61
C GLU A 78 3.76 8.27 -6.47
N TRP A 79 4.51 8.46 -5.38
CA TRP A 79 4.42 7.56 -4.23
C TRP A 79 3.03 7.61 -3.60
N ILE A 80 2.53 6.43 -3.24
CA ILE A 80 1.24 6.23 -2.56
C ILE A 80 1.42 5.65 -1.16
N ASN A 81 2.32 4.67 -0.98
CA ASN A 81 2.56 4.01 0.31
C ASN A 81 4.05 3.78 0.52
N ILE A 82 4.51 3.93 1.76
CA ILE A 82 5.87 3.59 2.21
C ILE A 82 5.71 2.66 3.40
N ILE A 83 6.13 1.42 3.25
CA ILE A 83 5.90 0.34 4.20
C ILE A 83 7.25 -0.11 4.77
N GLY A 84 7.47 0.08 6.07
CA GLY A 84 8.72 -0.30 6.72
C GLY A 84 8.91 -1.82 6.85
N ASN A 85 7.84 -2.61 6.82
CA ASN A 85 7.86 -4.07 7.01
C ASN A 85 8.69 -4.48 8.24
N ARG A 86 8.23 -4.07 9.44
CA ARG A 86 8.92 -4.19 10.74
C ARG A 86 10.15 -3.28 10.92
N ASN A 87 10.65 -2.65 9.86
CA ASN A 87 11.65 -1.58 9.99
C ASN A 87 11.00 -0.23 10.34
N ILE A 88 11.78 0.65 10.94
CA ILE A 88 11.37 2.02 11.27
C ILE A 88 11.70 2.94 10.09
N ILE A 89 10.78 3.83 9.74
CA ILE A 89 11.02 4.96 8.86
C ILE A 89 11.41 6.15 9.75
N PRO A 90 12.65 6.66 9.69
CA PRO A 90 13.07 7.78 10.53
C PRO A 90 12.25 9.04 10.28
N PHE A 91 11.93 9.80 11.34
CA PHE A 91 11.19 11.05 11.19
C PHE A 91 11.90 12.06 10.27
N GLU A 92 13.23 12.14 10.32
CA GLU A 92 14.00 13.02 9.43
C GLU A 92 13.87 12.63 7.95
N LYS A 93 13.76 11.33 7.67
CA LYS A 93 13.54 10.83 6.31
C LYS A 93 12.13 11.18 5.85
N ALA A 94 11.12 10.91 6.68
CA ALA A 94 9.74 11.27 6.39
C ALA A 94 9.57 12.79 6.20
N GLY A 95 10.29 13.61 6.97
CA GLY A 95 10.25 15.07 6.88
C GLY A 95 10.78 15.68 5.58
N ARG A 96 11.42 14.89 4.71
CA ARG A 96 11.79 15.35 3.36
C ARG A 96 10.59 15.47 2.41
N PHE A 97 9.51 14.74 2.68
CA PHE A 97 8.36 14.65 1.77
C PHE A 97 6.99 14.66 2.48
N ILE A 98 6.95 14.85 3.80
CA ILE A 98 5.75 15.05 4.60
C ILE A 98 5.77 16.47 5.20
N PRO A 99 4.65 17.20 5.22
CA PRO A 99 4.57 18.52 5.84
C PRO A 99 5.14 18.57 7.26
N SER A 100 5.90 19.61 7.57
CA SER A 100 6.65 19.74 8.82
C SER A 100 5.75 19.79 10.05
N ASN A 101 4.57 20.38 9.97
CA ASN A 101 3.57 20.41 11.05
C ASN A 101 3.09 19.00 11.44
N ILE A 102 2.89 18.11 10.47
CA ILE A 102 2.55 16.70 10.70
C ILE A 102 3.73 15.98 11.37
N ILE A 103 4.95 16.15 10.84
CA ILE A 103 6.15 15.52 11.42
C ILE A 103 6.41 15.98 12.85
N ASN A 104 6.25 17.27 13.15
CA ASN A 104 6.41 17.80 14.51
C ASN A 104 5.36 17.21 15.46
N THR A 105 4.12 17.09 15.01
CA THR A 105 3.06 16.43 15.79
C THR A 105 3.37 14.96 16.03
N LEU A 106 3.89 14.26 15.02
CA LEU A 106 4.27 12.87 15.17
C LEU A 106 5.44 12.68 16.15
N LYS A 107 6.51 13.49 16.03
CA LYS A 107 7.68 13.47 16.92
C LYS A 107 7.32 13.73 18.38
N SER A 108 6.34 14.60 18.63
CA SER A 108 5.91 14.94 20.00
C SER A 108 5.03 13.89 20.68
N LYS A 109 4.37 13.01 19.90
CA LYS A 109 3.39 12.05 20.42
C LYS A 109 3.79 10.58 20.27
N TYR A 110 4.69 10.28 19.33
CA TYR A 110 5.05 8.91 18.96
C TYR A 110 6.57 8.76 18.86
N THR A 111 7.04 7.53 19.03
CA THR A 111 8.46 7.20 19.05
C THR A 111 9.00 6.75 17.69
N LYS A 112 8.15 6.14 16.86
CA LYS A 112 8.55 5.60 15.55
C LYS A 112 7.42 5.59 14.53
N ILE A 113 7.79 5.70 13.26
CA ILE A 113 6.90 5.46 12.12
C ILE A 113 7.23 4.08 11.54
N ASN A 114 6.23 3.24 11.37
CA ASN A 114 6.35 1.94 10.70
C ASN A 114 5.91 2.01 9.23
N SER A 115 4.85 2.75 8.92
CA SER A 115 4.35 2.91 7.56
C SER A 115 3.69 4.28 7.36
N ILE A 116 3.72 4.76 6.13
CA ILE A 116 3.11 6.01 5.68
C ILE A 116 2.21 5.70 4.49
N TYR A 117 0.99 6.19 4.51
CA TYR A 117 0.01 6.01 3.45
C TYR A 117 -0.51 7.39 3.02
N LYS A 118 -0.32 7.75 1.74
CA LYS A 118 -0.96 8.92 1.16
C LYS A 118 -2.42 8.59 0.89
N LYS A 119 -3.33 9.41 1.40
CA LYS A 119 -4.78 9.26 1.24
C LYS A 119 -5.33 10.48 0.49
N SER A 120 -6.51 10.35 -0.10
CA SER A 120 -7.16 11.46 -0.80
C SER A 120 -7.39 12.69 0.10
N LYS A 121 -7.63 12.44 1.40
CA LYS A 121 -7.87 13.47 2.42
C LYS A 121 -6.62 13.93 3.17
N GLY A 122 -5.44 13.35 2.93
CA GLY A 122 -4.21 13.68 3.67
C GLY A 122 -3.29 12.47 3.83
N TYR A 123 -2.88 12.17 5.06
CA TYR A 123 -1.92 11.12 5.35
C TYR A 123 -2.40 10.21 6.47
N GLN A 124 -2.05 8.93 6.39
CA GLN A 124 -2.24 7.98 7.48
C GLN A 124 -0.89 7.35 7.82
N PHE A 125 -0.63 7.19 9.11
CA PHE A 125 0.61 6.63 9.62
C PHE A 125 0.29 5.43 10.51
N LYS A 126 1.12 4.38 10.36
CA LYS A 126 1.25 3.33 11.37
C LYS A 126 2.45 3.68 12.24
N VAL A 127 2.24 3.83 13.55
CA VAL A 127 3.23 4.28 14.53
C VAL A 127 3.26 3.35 15.75
N ASP A 128 4.35 3.38 16.52
CA ASP A 128 4.50 2.67 17.80
C ASP A 128 3.89 1.25 17.85
N ASP A 129 4.35 0.38 16.95
CA ASP A 129 3.93 -1.03 16.86
C ASP A 129 2.44 -1.24 16.56
N GLY A 130 1.84 -0.32 15.81
CA GLY A 130 0.58 -0.57 15.10
C GLY A 130 -0.56 0.36 15.41
N LYS A 131 -0.32 1.39 16.23
CA LYS A 131 -1.25 2.52 16.35
C LYS A 131 -1.39 3.18 14.99
N ILE A 132 -2.60 3.62 14.69
CA ILE A 132 -2.93 4.30 13.45
C ILE A 132 -3.31 5.73 13.78
N VAL A 133 -2.73 6.69 13.08
CA VAL A 133 -3.09 8.10 13.16
C VAL A 133 -3.27 8.65 11.77
N SER A 134 -4.32 9.43 11.55
CA SER A 134 -4.60 10.07 10.28
C SER A 134 -4.54 11.59 10.45
N PHE A 135 -4.11 12.25 9.39
CA PHE A 135 -4.05 13.70 9.28
C PHE A 135 -4.77 14.13 8.01
N ASP A 136 -5.47 15.25 8.07
CA ASP A 136 -5.92 15.93 6.86
C ASP A 136 -4.75 16.60 6.11
N LYS A 137 -5.04 17.38 5.05
CA LYS A 137 -4.00 18.06 4.26
C LYS A 137 -3.41 19.27 5.00
N GLU A 138 -4.18 19.85 5.90
CA GLU A 138 -3.84 20.98 6.74
C GLU A 138 -3.00 20.56 7.96
N GLY A 139 -2.95 19.26 8.27
CA GLY A 139 -2.19 18.66 9.35
C GLY A 139 -2.95 18.54 10.67
N ASN A 140 -4.28 18.60 10.64
CA ASN A 140 -5.13 18.27 11.78
C ASN A 140 -5.33 16.76 11.86
N ILE A 141 -5.37 16.23 13.09
CA ILE A 141 -5.66 14.80 13.32
C ILE A 141 -7.15 14.55 13.06
N ILE A 142 -7.47 13.45 12.36
CA ILE A 142 -8.83 13.01 12.01
C ILE A 142 -9.09 11.54 12.35
#